data_AF-J0YUA0-F1
#
_entry.id   AF-J0YUA0-F1
#
_cell.length_a   1.000
_cell.length_b   1.000
_cell.length_c   1.000
_cell.angle_alpha   90.00
_cell.angle_beta   90.00
_cell.angle_gamma   90.00
#
_symmetry.space_group_name_H-M   'P 1'
#
loop_
_entity.id
_entity.type
_entity.pdbx_description
1 polymer ?
#
loop_
_entity_poly.entity_id
_entity_poly.type
_entity_poly.pdbx_seq_one_letter_code
_entity_poly.pdbx_strand_id
1 'polypeptide(L)' 'MMDILYQIKESLFSIIIYIFLGIPIFRKMSGLNWKEAVKATLCTSILFFISDFLRRYFGLF' A
#
# COMPACT_ATOMS: atom_id res chain seq x y z
N MET A 1 -10.87 21.57 9.83
CA MET A 1 -9.48 21.29 9.40
C MET A 1 -9.24 19.84 9.72
N MET A 2 -9.18 18.95 8.71
CA MET A 2 -9.01 17.53 8.98
C MET A 2 -7.59 17.30 9.50
N ASP A 3 -7.46 16.76 10.70
CA ASP A 3 -6.16 16.56 11.34
C ASP A 3 -5.22 15.77 10.44
N ILE A 4 -4.03 16.30 10.19
CA ILE A 4 -2.98 15.61 9.44
C ILE A 4 -2.67 14.26 10.10
N LEU A 5 -2.74 14.20 11.43
CA LEU A 5 -2.60 12.97 12.20
C LEU A 5 -3.67 11.93 11.87
N TYR A 6 -4.92 12.36 11.63
CA TYR A 6 -6.02 11.49 11.23
C TYR A 6 -5.79 10.93 9.82
N GLN A 7 -5.39 11.77 8.87
CA GLN A 7 -5.09 11.33 7.49
C GLN A 7 -3.92 10.35 7.43
N ILE A 8 -2.88 10.56 8.25
CA ILE A 8 -1.76 9.62 8.37
C ILE A 8 -2.24 8.28 8.96
N LYS A 9 -3.09 8.31 10.00
CA LYS A 9 -3.65 7.09 10.60
C LYS A 9 -4.49 6.28 9.61
N GLU A 10 -5.37 6.92 8.85
CA GLU A 10 -6.15 6.24 7.80
C GLU A 10 -5.27 5.63 6.70
N SER A 11 -4.23 6.36 6.28
CA SER A 11 -3.33 5.90 5.22
C SER A 11 -2.48 4.70 5.68
N LEU A 12 -2.07 4.68 6.94
CA LEU A 12 -1.38 3.52 7.53
C LEU A 12 -2.31 2.31 7.66
N PHE A 13 -3.55 2.52 8.10
CA PHE A 13 -4.52 1.44 8.26
C PHE A 13 -4.88 0.77 6.92
N SER A 14 -5.07 1.56 5.88
CA SER A 14 -5.36 1.07 4.52
C SER A 14 -4.18 0.26 3.94
N ILE A 15 -2.93 0.66 4.18
CA ILE A 15 -1.75 -0.10 3.76
C ILE A 15 -1.68 -1.46 4.46
N ILE A 16 -1.97 -1.52 5.77
CA ILE A 16 -1.95 -2.79 6.52
C ILE A 16 -2.95 -3.78 5.93
N ILE A 17 -4.18 -3.32 5.65
CA ILE A 17 -5.21 -4.14 5.00
C ILE A 17 -4.74 -4.60 3.61
N TYR A 18 -4.16 -3.69 2.83
CA TYR A 18 -3.67 -3.98 1.49
C TYR A 18 -2.56 -5.03 1.49
N ILE A 19 -1.63 -4.97 2.45
CA ILE A 19 -0.57 -5.99 2.60
C ILE A 19 -1.18 -7.34 2.97
N PHE A 20 -2.10 -7.36 3.95
CA PHE A 20 -2.69 -8.59 4.46
C PHE A 20 -3.50 -9.34 3.38
N LEU A 21 -4.23 -8.60 2.56
CA LEU A 21 -5.00 -9.16 1.43
C LEU A 21 -4.13 -9.38 0.19
N GLY A 22 -3.14 -8.52 -0.05
CA GLY A 22 -2.29 -8.53 -1.24
C GLY A 22 -1.39 -9.77 -1.31
N ILE A 23 -0.78 -10.19 -0.20
CA ILE A 23 0.14 -11.33 -0.18
C ILE A 23 -0.53 -12.63 -0.69
N PRO A 24 -1.68 -13.08 -0.17
CA PRO A 24 -2.33 -14.30 -0.66
C PRO A 24 -2.84 -14.16 -2.10
N ILE A 25 -3.28 -12.96 -2.51
CA ILE A 25 -3.74 -12.70 -3.88
C ILE A 25 -2.57 -12.79 -4.87
N PHE A 26 -1.47 -12.08 -4.62
CA PHE A 26 -0.28 -12.12 -5.45
C PHE A 26 0.31 -13.52 -5.54
N ARG A 27 0.30 -14.26 -4.42
CA ARG A 27 0.76 -15.66 -4.40
C ARG A 27 -0.12 -16.55 -5.27
N LYS A 28 -1.45 -16.42 -5.18
CA LYS A 28 -2.40 -17.25 -5.94
C LYS A 28 -2.38 -16.92 -7.44
N MET A 29 -2.23 -15.65 -7.81
CA MET A 29 -2.23 -15.22 -9.21
C MET A 29 -0.91 -15.45 -9.92
N SER A 30 0.21 -15.23 -9.23
CA SER A 30 1.53 -15.18 -9.87
C SER A 30 2.32 -16.50 -9.72
N GLY A 31 1.83 -17.46 -8.92
CA GLY A 31 2.54 -18.71 -8.65
C GLY A 31 3.87 -18.52 -7.90
N LEU A 32 4.12 -17.31 -7.41
CA LEU A 32 5.37 -16.90 -6.79
C LEU A 32 5.57 -17.58 -5.43
N ASN A 33 6.85 -17.77 -5.08
CA ASN A 33 7.24 -18.20 -3.76
C ASN A 33 6.79 -17.19 -2.69
N TRP A 34 6.53 -17.64 -1.46
CA TRP A 34 6.10 -16.77 -0.36
C TRP A 34 6.98 -15.53 -0.18
N LYS A 35 8.31 -15.69 -0.28
CA LYS A 35 9.28 -14.59 -0.16
C LYS A 35 9.11 -13.54 -1.28
N GLU A 36 8.82 -14.00 -2.49
CA GLU A 36 8.65 -13.12 -3.66
C GLU A 36 7.29 -12.42 -3.64
N ALA A 37 6.23 -13.13 -3.23
CA ALA A 37 4.92 -12.53 -3.03
C ALA A 37 4.96 -11.42 -1.96
N VAL A 38 5.68 -11.63 -0.86
CA VAL A 38 5.90 -10.61 0.18
C VAL A 38 6.69 -9.42 -0.38
N LYS A 39 7.80 -9.66 -1.09
CA LYS A 39 8.58 -8.58 -1.74
C LYS A 39 7.73 -7.76 -2.72
N ALA A 40 6.96 -8.43 -3.57
CA ALA A 40 6.10 -7.78 -4.57
C ALA A 40 4.98 -6.96 -3.90
N THR A 41 4.34 -7.51 -2.87
CA THR A 41 3.29 -6.81 -2.13
C THR A 41 3.85 -5.59 -1.39
N LEU A 42 5.03 -5.70 -0.77
CA LEU A 42 5.69 -4.56 -0.14
C LEU A 42 6.05 -3.48 -1.17
N CYS A 43 6.62 -3.86 -2.32
CA CYS A 43 7.01 -2.92 -3.36
C CYS A 43 5.82 -2.15 -3.92
N THR A 44 4.71 -2.84 -4.21
CA THR A 44 3.45 -2.22 -4.67
C THR A 44 2.80 -1.36 -3.60
N SER A 45 2.86 -1.75 -2.32
CA SER A 45 2.35 -0.94 -1.20
C SER A 45 3.12 0.36 -1.03
N ILE A 46 4.45 0.34 -1.20
CA ILE A 46 5.30 1.54 -1.16
C ILE A 46 4.96 2.47 -2.32
N LEU A 47 4.84 1.93 -3.55
CA LEU A 47 4.43 2.71 -4.72
C LEU A 47 3.06 3.36 -4.54
N PHE A 48 2.10 2.63 -3.98
CA PHE A 48 0.78 3.16 -3.66
C PHE A 48 0.86 4.30 -2.64
N PHE A 49 1.62 4.13 -1.57
CA PHE A 49 1.81 5.18 -0.56
C PHE A 49 2.47 6.43 -1.14
N ILE A 50 3.53 6.28 -1.93
CA ILE A 50 4.21 7.41 -2.57
C ILE A 50 3.25 8.14 -3.53
N SER A 51 2.48 7.40 -4.32
CA SER A 51 1.50 7.98 -5.25
C SER A 51 0.40 8.73 -4.52
N ASP A 52 -0.15 8.16 -3.44
CA ASP A 52 -1.19 8.81 -2.64
C ASP A 52 -0.65 10.02 -1.86
N PHE A 53 0.59 9.95 -1.38
CA PHE A 53 1.27 11.10 -0.76
C PHE A 53 1.49 12.23 -1.79
N LEU A 54 2.02 11.92 -2.98
CA LEU A 54 2.19 12.89 -4.05
C LEU A 54 0.85 13.53 -4.44
N ARG A 55 -0.23 12.74 -4.55
CA ARG A 55 -1.57 13.23 -4.84
C ARG A 55 -2.08 14.18 -3.75
N ARG A 56 -2.00 13.79 -2.47
CA ARG A 56 -2.55 14.58 -1.36
C ARG A 56 -1.79 15.87 -1.09
N TYR A 57 -0.45 15.85 -1.23
CA TYR A 57 0.39 16.99 -0.85
C TYR A 57 0.83 17.86 -2.03
N PHE A 58 0.98 17.29 -3.24
CA PHE A 58 1.42 18.03 -4.42
C PHE A 58 0.31 18.21 -5.47
N GLY A 59 -0.87 17.59 -5.30
CA GLY A 59 -1.96 17.70 -6.26
C GLY A 59 -1.61 17.16 -7.65
N LEU A 60 -0.57 16.32 -7.74
CA LEU A 60 -0.23 15.63 -8.97
C LEU A 60 -1.28 14.52 -9.15
N PHE A 61 -1.95 14.51 -10.31
CA PHE A 61 -3.10 13.68 -10.73
C PHE A 61 -4.49 14.25 -10.47
#